data_AF-A0A955N1D7-F1
#
_entry.id   AF-A0A955N1D7-F1
#
_cell.length_a   1.000
_cell.length_b   1.000
_cell.length_c   1.000
_cell.angle_alpha   90.00
_cell.angle_beta   90.00
_cell.angle_gamma   90.00
#
_symmetry.space_group_name_H-M   'P 1'
#
loop_
_entity.id
_entity.type
_entity.pdbx_description
1 polymer ?
#
loop_
_entity_poly.entity_id
_entity_poly.type
_entity_poly.pdbx_seq_one_letter_code
_entity_poly.pdbx_strand_id
1 'polypeptide(L)'
;KSWWLLPVVYLVGTYAWPHSRPSYTETLATFFLLVSCYLAWMSKEQTQGIGIYVIAGAVGLTAACAVLTRLDSAVALPGILLIATGSFLANGRPAQSKAAAMALGALVFLLVCSWIPIQNQLRFGSLLASGYEDQKEGIQFNIPILHALWIYLLSPGKGIFWYSPPLIAALVVWPNFFKRDRFLCLGFAWIVLAYVLIIGKWQNLGGWCWGPRHLFQVTPFLLFPLPLLLGSNLSEGLRTTGKILLGVTIVLGMLIQVSGVLVDYMWPLEKALRTMPPTEQTPFILSGEGYGPLLHLKTWRF
;
A
#
# COMPACT_ATOMS: atom_id res chain seq x y z
N LYS A 1 17.14 -6.20 -16.89
CA LYS A 1 18.37 -5.57 -16.32
C LYS A 1 18.08 -4.36 -15.42
N SER A 2 16.95 -3.67 -15.55
CA SER A 2 16.65 -2.44 -14.77
C SER A 2 15.83 -2.64 -13.48
N TRP A 3 15.55 -3.88 -13.07
CA TRP A 3 14.68 -4.17 -11.91
C TRP A 3 15.28 -3.76 -10.56
N TRP A 4 16.61 -3.64 -10.46
CA TRP A 4 17.30 -3.16 -9.24
C TRP A 4 16.94 -1.71 -8.88
N LEU A 5 16.47 -0.92 -9.84
CA LEU A 5 16.04 0.46 -9.59
C LEU A 5 14.77 0.52 -8.74
N LEU A 6 13.89 -0.49 -8.84
CA LEU A 6 12.61 -0.49 -8.14
C LEU A 6 12.77 -0.38 -6.61
N PRO A 7 13.54 -1.25 -5.92
CA PRO A 7 13.73 -1.12 -4.48
C PRO A 7 14.47 0.17 -4.08
N VAL A 8 15.40 0.66 -4.92
CA VAL A 8 16.10 1.92 -4.65
C VAL A 8 15.12 3.09 -4.68
N VAL A 9 14.33 3.21 -5.76
CA VAL A 9 13.33 4.27 -5.92
C VAL A 9 12.24 4.16 -4.86
N TYR A 10 11.82 2.94 -4.50
CA TYR A 10 10.89 2.71 -3.40
C TYR A 10 11.43 3.29 -2.11
N LEU A 11 12.66 2.94 -1.73
CA LEU A 11 13.27 3.42 -0.49
C LEU A 11 13.45 4.94 -0.52
N VAL A 12 14.18 5.49 -1.50
CA VAL A 12 14.64 6.89 -1.44
C VAL A 12 13.61 7.90 -1.96
N GLY A 13 12.68 7.45 -2.80
CA GLY A 13 11.76 8.32 -3.54
C GLY A 13 10.32 8.32 -3.01
N THR A 14 10.01 7.49 -2.00
CA THR A 14 8.65 7.37 -1.44
C THR A 14 8.67 7.51 0.08
N TYR A 15 7.51 7.74 0.68
CA TYR A 15 7.39 7.83 2.14
C TYR A 15 7.70 6.53 2.90
N ALA A 16 8.07 5.45 2.20
CA ALA A 16 8.64 4.25 2.80
C ALA A 16 9.85 4.53 3.70
N TRP A 17 10.70 5.49 3.36
CA TRP A 17 11.89 5.81 4.17
C TRP A 17 11.54 6.48 5.51
N PRO A 18 10.77 7.58 5.57
CA PRO A 18 10.30 8.11 6.85
C PRO A 18 9.53 7.08 7.68
N HIS A 19 8.75 6.19 7.06
CA HIS A 19 7.99 5.12 7.73
C HIS A 19 8.84 3.93 8.18
N SER A 20 10.14 3.89 7.87
CA SER A 20 11.04 2.86 8.39
C SER A 20 11.48 3.13 9.83
N ARG A 21 11.19 4.32 10.38
CA ARG A 21 11.58 4.72 11.74
C ARG A 21 10.52 4.39 12.79
N PRO A 22 9.22 4.65 12.57
CA PRO A 22 8.19 4.30 13.54
C PRO A 22 7.89 2.79 13.47
N SER A 23 7.45 2.22 14.59
CA SER A 23 6.96 0.82 14.66
C SER A 23 5.54 0.69 14.10
N TYR A 24 5.32 1.18 12.88
CA TYR A 24 4.05 1.11 12.18
C TYR A 24 3.79 -0.30 11.64
N THR A 25 2.55 -0.76 11.78
CA THR A 25 2.13 -2.10 11.33
C THR A 25 1.99 -2.17 9.82
N GLU A 26 1.87 -1.03 9.15
CA GLU A 26 1.73 -0.86 7.71
C GLU A 26 2.89 -1.49 6.95
N THR A 27 4.12 -1.25 7.40
CA THR A 27 5.34 -1.78 6.76
C THR A 27 5.36 -3.31 6.76
N LEU A 28 5.03 -3.92 7.90
CA LEU A 28 4.99 -5.38 8.03
C LEU A 28 3.82 -6.00 7.26
N ALA A 29 2.64 -5.39 7.28
CA ALA A 29 1.51 -5.82 6.47
C ALA A 29 1.82 -5.77 4.97
N THR A 30 2.47 -4.69 4.52
CA THR A 30 2.91 -4.51 3.13
C THR A 30 3.88 -5.60 2.69
N PHE A 31 4.86 -5.93 3.55
CA PHE A 31 5.79 -7.02 3.29
C PHE A 31 5.05 -8.34 3.05
N PHE A 32 4.13 -8.72 3.94
CA PHE A 32 3.36 -9.95 3.79
C PHE A 32 2.47 -9.95 2.55
N LEU A 33 1.84 -8.82 2.19
CA LEU A 33 1.07 -8.70 0.95
C LEU A 33 1.95 -8.88 -0.30
N LEU A 34 3.15 -8.28 -0.32
CA LEU A 34 4.10 -8.44 -1.43
C LEU A 34 4.56 -9.89 -1.58
N VAL A 35 4.91 -10.55 -0.46
CA VAL A 35 5.30 -11.96 -0.46
C VAL A 35 4.14 -12.84 -0.94
N SER A 36 2.92 -12.60 -0.46
CA SER A 36 1.73 -13.36 -0.89
C SER A 36 1.47 -13.21 -2.39
N CYS A 37 1.54 -11.99 -2.92
CA CYS A 37 1.39 -11.73 -4.35
C CYS A 37 2.50 -12.37 -5.19
N TYR A 38 3.75 -12.28 -4.72
CA TYR A 38 4.90 -12.90 -5.38
C TYR A 38 4.75 -14.42 -5.45
N LEU A 39 4.42 -15.07 -4.32
CA LEU A 39 4.20 -16.51 -4.27
C LEU A 39 3.01 -16.94 -5.14
N ALA A 40 1.90 -16.18 -5.12
CA ALA A 40 0.75 -16.43 -5.96
C ALA A 40 1.12 -16.35 -7.45
N TRP A 41 1.95 -15.38 -7.83
CA TRP A 41 2.45 -15.22 -9.19
C TRP A 41 3.43 -16.34 -9.60
N MET A 42 4.34 -16.74 -8.71
CA MET A 42 5.31 -17.81 -8.93
C MET A 42 4.68 -19.20 -9.05
N SER A 43 3.45 -19.40 -8.54
CA SER A 43 2.75 -20.68 -8.61
C SER A 43 2.52 -21.20 -10.04
N LYS A 44 2.58 -20.33 -11.07
CA LYS A 44 2.50 -20.73 -12.48
C LYS A 44 3.67 -21.59 -12.94
N GLU A 45 4.83 -21.44 -12.29
CA GLU A 45 6.05 -22.20 -12.61
C GLU A 45 6.04 -23.62 -12.02
N GLN A 46 5.13 -23.89 -11.07
CA GLN A 46 5.04 -25.19 -10.39
C GLN A 46 4.17 -26.17 -11.19
N THR A 47 4.74 -26.75 -12.24
CA THR A 47 4.03 -27.65 -13.16
C THR A 47 3.99 -29.11 -12.68
N GLN A 48 4.87 -29.52 -11.78
CA GLN A 48 4.98 -30.89 -11.29
C GLN A 48 5.24 -30.96 -9.76
N GLY A 49 5.10 -32.17 -9.19
CA GLY A 49 5.43 -32.44 -7.78
C GLY A 49 4.53 -31.74 -6.74
N ILE A 50 4.99 -31.67 -5.50
CA ILE A 50 4.24 -31.08 -4.38
C ILE A 50 4.33 -29.54 -4.33
N GLY A 51 5.20 -28.93 -5.16
CA GLY A 51 5.56 -27.51 -5.07
C GLY A 51 4.37 -26.55 -5.14
N ILE A 52 3.35 -26.85 -5.93
CA ILE A 52 2.13 -26.02 -6.01
C ILE A 52 1.39 -25.93 -4.66
N TYR A 53 1.36 -27.03 -3.90
CA TYR A 53 0.67 -27.09 -2.62
C TYR A 53 1.45 -26.35 -1.54
N VAL A 54 2.78 -26.49 -1.54
CA VAL A 54 3.68 -25.74 -0.66
C VAL A 54 3.55 -24.24 -0.92
N ILE A 55 3.60 -23.81 -2.19
CA ILE A 55 3.42 -22.39 -2.55
C ILE A 55 2.02 -21.92 -2.16
N ALA A 56 0.95 -22.69 -2.43
CA ALA A 56 -0.40 -22.28 -2.08
C ALA A 56 -0.61 -22.15 -0.56
N GLY A 57 -0.05 -23.07 0.24
CA GLY A 57 -0.02 -22.95 1.69
C GLY A 57 0.75 -21.70 2.16
N ALA A 58 1.90 -21.40 1.54
CA ALA A 58 2.68 -20.20 1.84
C ALA A 58 1.96 -18.90 1.43
N VAL A 59 1.20 -18.89 0.33
CA VAL A 59 0.31 -17.78 -0.05
C VAL A 59 -0.75 -17.55 1.02
N GLY A 60 -1.41 -18.62 1.48
CA GLY A 60 -2.42 -18.56 2.55
C GLY A 60 -1.85 -18.05 3.87
N LEU A 61 -0.70 -18.57 4.28
CA LEU A 61 0.01 -18.15 5.48
C LEU A 61 0.37 -16.66 5.43
N THR A 62 1.01 -16.21 4.35
CA THR A 62 1.47 -14.82 4.21
C THR A 62 0.30 -13.85 4.07
N ALA A 63 -0.77 -14.22 3.35
CA ALA A 63 -2.01 -13.43 3.33
C ALA A 63 -2.63 -13.29 4.73
N ALA A 64 -2.66 -14.38 5.51
CA ALA A 64 -3.17 -14.35 6.88
C ALA A 64 -2.28 -13.52 7.80
N CYS A 65 -0.95 -13.60 7.68
CA CYS A 65 -0.02 -12.75 8.43
C CYS A 65 -0.23 -11.26 8.11
N ALA A 66 -0.55 -10.89 6.86
CA ALA A 66 -0.92 -9.52 6.51
C ALA A 66 -2.18 -9.06 7.27
N VAL A 67 -3.24 -9.89 7.29
CA VAL A 67 -4.50 -9.62 7.99
C VAL A 67 -4.32 -9.57 9.51
N LEU A 68 -3.52 -10.47 10.08
CA LEU A 68 -3.18 -10.47 11.51
C LEU A 68 -2.39 -9.23 11.92
N THR A 69 -1.49 -8.77 11.05
CA THR A 69 -0.72 -7.54 11.30
C THR A 69 -1.63 -6.32 11.21
N ARG A 70 -2.52 -6.30 10.21
CA ARG A 70 -3.54 -5.27 10.04
C ARG A 70 -4.78 -5.83 9.37
N LEU A 71 -5.91 -5.71 10.07
CA LEU A 71 -7.20 -6.21 9.59
C LEU A 71 -7.62 -5.60 8.25
N ASP A 72 -7.23 -4.34 7.99
CA ASP A 72 -7.50 -3.65 6.73
C ASP A 72 -6.87 -4.35 5.50
N SER A 73 -5.81 -5.15 5.69
CA SER A 73 -5.20 -5.95 4.61
C SER A 73 -6.15 -6.99 4.01
N ALA A 74 -7.28 -7.28 4.66
CA ALA A 74 -8.31 -8.14 4.11
C ALA A 74 -8.87 -7.61 2.76
N VAL A 75 -8.86 -6.30 2.54
CA VAL A 75 -9.35 -5.72 1.27
C VAL A 75 -8.46 -6.09 0.06
N ALA A 76 -7.22 -6.50 0.30
CA ALA A 76 -6.27 -6.94 -0.73
C ALA A 76 -6.51 -8.38 -1.20
N LEU A 77 -7.25 -9.20 -0.44
CA LEU A 77 -7.42 -10.64 -0.70
C LEU A 77 -7.98 -10.94 -2.10
N PRO A 78 -9.00 -10.24 -2.62
CA PRO A 78 -9.47 -10.51 -3.99
C PRO A 78 -8.38 -10.23 -5.04
N GLY A 79 -7.48 -9.29 -4.80
CA GLY A 79 -6.34 -9.01 -5.67
C GLY A 79 -5.34 -10.17 -5.67
N ILE A 80 -5.03 -10.74 -4.50
CA ILE A 80 -4.18 -11.94 -4.37
C ILE A 80 -4.83 -13.14 -5.08
N LEU A 81 -6.15 -13.32 -4.92
CA LEU A 81 -6.91 -14.37 -5.59
C LEU A 81 -6.87 -14.22 -7.11
N LEU A 82 -7.04 -13.01 -7.64
CA LEU A 82 -6.93 -12.74 -9.09
C LEU A 82 -5.55 -13.15 -9.64
N ILE A 83 -4.48 -12.87 -8.90
CA ILE A 83 -3.11 -13.28 -9.28
C ILE A 83 -2.99 -14.80 -9.28
N ALA A 84 -3.44 -15.46 -8.21
CA ALA A 84 -3.40 -16.91 -8.08
C ALA A 84 -4.22 -17.60 -9.20
N THR A 85 -5.42 -17.10 -9.51
CA THR A 85 -6.24 -17.58 -10.62
C THR A 85 -5.52 -17.43 -11.95
N GLY A 86 -4.89 -16.28 -12.20
CA GLY A 86 -4.09 -16.06 -13.41
C GLY A 86 -2.95 -17.05 -13.56
N SER A 87 -2.23 -17.30 -12.47
CA SER A 87 -1.16 -18.29 -12.43
C SER A 87 -1.67 -19.70 -12.68
N PHE A 88 -2.84 -20.05 -12.16
CA PHE A 88 -3.44 -21.38 -12.36
C PHE A 88 -4.00 -21.57 -13.77
N LEU A 89 -4.51 -20.51 -14.40
CA LEU A 89 -4.90 -20.56 -15.81
C LEU A 89 -3.68 -20.74 -16.73
N ALA A 90 -2.52 -20.19 -16.37
CA ALA A 90 -1.27 -20.36 -17.11
C ALA A 90 -0.55 -21.69 -16.82
N ASN A 91 -0.92 -22.38 -15.72
CA ASN A 91 -0.28 -23.61 -15.29
C ASN A 91 -0.91 -24.84 -15.98
N GLY A 92 -0.09 -25.77 -16.49
CA GLY A 92 -0.56 -26.96 -17.22
C GLY A 92 -1.18 -28.09 -16.38
N ARG A 93 -1.33 -27.93 -15.07
CA ARG A 93 -1.84 -28.99 -14.18
C ARG A 93 -3.34 -29.27 -14.33
N PRO A 94 -3.81 -30.48 -13.92
CA PRO A 94 -5.22 -30.81 -13.87
C PRO A 94 -6.02 -29.86 -12.97
N ALA A 95 -7.30 -29.66 -13.30
CA ALA A 95 -8.19 -28.79 -12.54
C ALA A 95 -8.33 -29.21 -11.07
N GLN A 96 -8.34 -30.52 -10.78
CA GLN A 96 -8.43 -31.04 -9.41
C GLN A 96 -7.21 -30.65 -8.57
N SER A 97 -6.00 -30.71 -9.15
CA SER A 97 -4.78 -30.30 -8.44
C SER A 97 -4.77 -28.81 -8.11
N LYS A 98 -5.26 -27.97 -9.05
CA LYS A 98 -5.41 -26.52 -8.85
C LYS A 98 -6.44 -26.21 -7.75
N ALA A 99 -7.60 -26.88 -7.79
CA ALA A 99 -8.64 -26.74 -6.78
C ALA A 99 -8.15 -27.15 -5.39
N ALA A 100 -7.45 -28.29 -5.30
CA ALA A 100 -6.85 -28.75 -4.05
C ALA A 100 -5.79 -27.76 -3.52
N ALA A 101 -4.98 -27.14 -4.39
CA ALA A 101 -4.04 -26.10 -4.00
C ALA A 101 -4.77 -24.84 -3.48
N MET A 102 -5.83 -24.38 -4.15
CA MET A 102 -6.67 -23.26 -3.64
C MET A 102 -7.27 -23.59 -2.27
N ALA A 103 -7.84 -24.78 -2.13
CA ALA A 103 -8.44 -25.24 -0.89
C ALA A 103 -7.41 -25.30 0.25
N LEU A 104 -6.20 -25.78 -0.03
CA LEU A 104 -5.11 -25.79 0.95
C LEU A 104 -4.69 -24.37 1.35
N GLY A 105 -4.51 -23.47 0.38
CA GLY A 105 -4.19 -22.07 0.67
C GLY A 105 -5.26 -21.38 1.51
N ALA A 106 -6.54 -21.59 1.17
CA ALA A 106 -7.67 -21.09 1.94
C ALA A 106 -7.75 -21.71 3.34
N LEU A 107 -7.50 -23.01 3.48
CA LEU A 107 -7.46 -23.70 4.76
C LEU A 107 -6.37 -23.12 5.66
N VAL A 108 -5.14 -22.98 5.15
CA VAL A 108 -4.03 -22.38 5.91
C VAL A 108 -4.37 -20.94 6.30
N PHE A 109 -4.93 -20.15 5.39
CA PHE A 109 -5.37 -18.78 5.67
C PHE A 109 -6.37 -18.75 6.83
N LEU A 110 -7.44 -19.55 6.75
CA LEU A 110 -8.50 -19.59 7.76
C LEU A 110 -7.99 -20.09 9.12
N LEU A 111 -7.13 -21.11 9.13
CA LEU A 111 -6.51 -21.61 10.36
C LEU A 111 -5.68 -20.54 11.05
N VAL A 112 -4.86 -19.79 10.30
CA VAL A 112 -4.03 -18.72 10.87
C VAL A 112 -4.90 -17.52 11.30
N CYS A 113 -5.89 -17.12 10.48
CA CYS A 113 -6.82 -16.04 10.82
C CYS A 113 -7.76 -16.37 11.99
N SER A 114 -7.97 -17.66 12.31
CA SER A 114 -8.74 -18.07 13.50
C SER A 114 -8.14 -17.55 14.81
N TRP A 115 -6.87 -17.14 14.79
CA TRP A 115 -6.21 -16.49 15.92
C TRP A 115 -6.86 -15.14 16.30
N ILE A 116 -7.49 -14.43 15.35
CA ILE A 116 -8.15 -13.14 15.61
C ILE A 116 -9.28 -13.30 16.63
N PRO A 117 -10.34 -14.10 16.39
CA PRO A 117 -11.41 -14.26 17.36
C PRO A 117 -10.92 -14.88 18.67
N ILE A 118 -9.92 -15.76 18.65
CA ILE A 118 -9.31 -16.30 19.88
C ILE A 118 -8.70 -15.18 20.72
N GLN A 119 -7.91 -14.29 20.12
CA GLN A 119 -7.37 -13.12 20.83
C GLN A 119 -8.47 -12.20 21.33
N ASN A 120 -9.51 -11.98 20.55
CA ASN A 120 -10.63 -11.14 20.93
C ASN A 120 -11.36 -11.70 22.16
N GLN A 121 -11.60 -13.02 22.22
CA GLN A 121 -12.19 -13.66 23.39
C GLN A 121 -11.32 -13.52 24.63
N LEU A 122 -10.00 -13.72 24.49
CA LEU A 122 -9.06 -13.65 25.62
C LEU A 122 -8.87 -12.23 26.15
N ARG A 123 -8.99 -11.20 25.31
CA ARG A 123 -8.74 -9.79 25.67
C ARG A 123 -10.00 -9.01 26.03
N PHE A 124 -11.08 -9.26 25.30
CA PHE A 124 -12.32 -8.47 25.34
C PHE A 124 -13.54 -9.29 25.78
N GLY A 125 -13.38 -10.61 26.01
CA GLY A 125 -14.47 -11.49 26.42
C GLY A 125 -15.49 -11.81 25.32
N SER A 126 -15.23 -11.41 24.08
CA SER A 126 -16.11 -11.63 22.93
C SER A 126 -15.30 -11.98 21.68
N LEU A 127 -15.71 -13.05 20.97
CA LEU A 127 -15.11 -13.47 19.69
C LEU A 127 -15.22 -12.38 18.60
N LEU A 128 -16.28 -11.56 18.67
CA LEU A 128 -16.63 -10.55 17.67
C LEU A 128 -16.23 -9.13 18.10
N ALA A 129 -15.44 -8.99 19.17
CA ALA A 129 -14.92 -7.69 19.54
C ALA A 129 -14.10 -7.10 18.38
N SER A 130 -14.34 -5.83 18.11
CA SER A 130 -13.68 -5.04 17.09
C SER A 130 -12.34 -4.45 17.55
N GLY A 131 -12.17 -4.30 18.87
CA GLY A 131 -11.00 -3.63 19.46
C GLY A 131 -11.06 -2.10 19.31
N TYR A 132 -12.21 -1.56 18.90
CA TYR A 132 -12.49 -0.12 18.74
C TYR A 132 -13.72 0.30 19.53
N GLU A 133 -14.15 -0.49 20.52
CA GLU A 133 -15.31 -0.20 21.37
C GLU A 133 -15.14 1.09 22.20
N ASP A 134 -13.90 1.54 22.39
CA ASP A 134 -13.54 2.77 23.10
C ASP A 134 -13.70 4.04 22.24
N GLN A 135 -13.83 3.90 20.92
CA GLN A 135 -14.12 5.03 20.03
C GLN A 135 -15.59 5.41 20.15
N LYS A 136 -15.88 6.61 20.69
CA LYS A 136 -17.25 7.11 20.87
C LYS A 136 -18.02 7.20 19.55
N GLU A 137 -17.31 7.47 18.48
CA GLU A 137 -17.81 7.55 17.12
C GLU A 137 -18.06 6.15 16.50
N GLY A 138 -17.57 5.08 17.12
CA GLY A 138 -17.64 3.71 16.59
C GLY A 138 -16.74 3.52 15.37
N ILE A 139 -17.07 2.57 14.50
CA ILE A 139 -16.32 2.25 13.26
C ILE A 139 -17.08 2.84 12.08
N GLN A 140 -16.58 3.94 11.49
CA GLN A 140 -17.26 4.62 10.38
C GLN A 140 -16.41 4.71 9.10
N PHE A 141 -17.04 4.40 7.97
CA PHE A 141 -16.52 4.54 6.61
C PHE A 141 -17.37 5.54 5.79
N ASN A 142 -17.59 6.72 6.36
CA ASN A 142 -18.58 7.70 5.90
C ASN A 142 -17.98 8.88 5.11
N ILE A 143 -16.66 8.98 4.99
CA ILE A 143 -16.05 10.07 4.22
C ILE A 143 -16.53 9.98 2.76
N PRO A 144 -17.08 11.07 2.19
CA PRO A 144 -17.54 11.10 0.82
C PRO A 144 -16.40 10.70 -0.14
N ILE A 145 -16.70 9.87 -1.14
CA ILE A 145 -15.66 9.26 -1.97
C ILE A 145 -14.81 10.29 -2.71
N LEU A 146 -15.43 11.35 -3.24
CA LEU A 146 -14.69 12.43 -3.92
C LEU A 146 -13.76 13.17 -2.97
N HIS A 147 -14.18 13.33 -1.71
CA HIS A 147 -13.36 13.95 -0.68
C HIS A 147 -12.20 13.05 -0.28
N ALA A 148 -12.43 11.75 -0.09
CA ALA A 148 -11.37 10.77 0.14
C ALA A 148 -10.35 10.75 -1.00
N LEU A 149 -10.80 10.76 -2.27
CA LEU A 149 -9.91 10.83 -3.43
C LEU A 149 -9.07 12.11 -3.45
N TRP A 150 -9.69 13.27 -3.17
CA TRP A 150 -8.96 14.54 -3.05
C TRP A 150 -7.87 14.45 -1.97
N ILE A 151 -8.24 14.04 -0.76
CA ILE A 151 -7.32 13.94 0.39
C ILE A 151 -6.16 13.01 0.05
N TYR A 152 -6.45 11.79 -0.39
CA TYR A 152 -5.43 10.75 -0.51
C TYR A 152 -4.62 10.79 -1.81
N LEU A 153 -5.09 11.45 -2.86
CA LEU A 153 -4.36 11.52 -4.11
C LEU A 153 -3.62 12.86 -4.26
N LEU A 154 -4.29 13.97 -3.98
CA LEU A 154 -3.86 15.29 -4.43
C LEU A 154 -3.67 16.32 -3.32
N SER A 155 -4.20 16.10 -2.12
CA SER A 155 -4.04 17.08 -1.05
C SER A 155 -2.57 17.23 -0.64
N PRO A 156 -2.11 18.43 -0.28
CA PRO A 156 -0.72 18.61 0.13
C PRO A 156 -0.41 17.91 1.46
N GLY A 157 -1.41 17.62 2.28
CA GLY A 157 -1.23 16.96 3.57
C GLY A 157 -1.21 15.44 3.55
N LYS A 158 -1.95 14.81 2.63
CA LYS A 158 -2.11 13.34 2.57
C LYS A 158 -2.04 12.78 1.16
N GLY A 159 -1.80 13.59 0.13
CA GLY A 159 -1.76 13.13 -1.24
C GLY A 159 -0.59 12.20 -1.51
N ILE A 160 -0.86 10.96 -1.91
CA ILE A 160 0.16 9.94 -2.16
C ILE A 160 1.18 10.38 -3.21
N PHE A 161 0.79 11.21 -4.19
CA PHE A 161 1.69 11.72 -5.23
C PHE A 161 2.59 12.85 -4.75
N TRP A 162 2.21 13.58 -3.70
CA TRP A 162 3.11 14.54 -3.04
C TRP A 162 4.16 13.80 -2.23
N TYR A 163 3.75 12.76 -1.49
CA TYR A 163 4.66 12.01 -0.64
C TYR A 163 5.48 10.94 -1.36
N SER A 164 5.04 10.52 -2.55
CA SER A 164 5.72 9.55 -3.41
C SER A 164 5.65 9.97 -4.88
N PRO A 165 6.32 11.06 -5.28
CA PRO A 165 6.29 11.53 -6.67
C PRO A 165 6.65 10.48 -7.74
N PRO A 166 7.57 9.51 -7.51
CA PRO A 166 7.87 8.46 -8.50
C PRO A 166 6.67 7.61 -8.92
N LEU A 167 5.60 7.57 -8.13
CA LEU A 167 4.37 6.89 -8.51
C LEU A 167 3.75 7.51 -9.78
N ILE A 168 3.91 8.82 -10.01
CA ILE A 168 3.44 9.50 -11.22
C ILE A 168 4.10 8.90 -12.47
N ALA A 169 5.41 8.67 -12.41
CA ALA A 169 6.14 8.03 -13.50
C ALA A 169 5.69 6.58 -13.71
N ALA A 170 5.44 5.83 -12.63
CA ALA A 170 4.98 4.45 -12.71
C ALA A 170 3.61 4.32 -13.41
N LEU A 171 2.68 5.27 -13.21
CA LEU A 171 1.35 5.26 -13.83
C LEU A 171 1.40 5.21 -15.37
N VAL A 172 2.40 5.85 -15.99
CA VAL A 172 2.54 5.92 -17.45
C VAL A 172 2.67 4.54 -18.10
N VAL A 173 3.22 3.56 -17.38
CA VAL A 173 3.53 2.22 -17.91
C VAL A 173 2.60 1.11 -17.42
N TRP A 174 1.51 1.46 -16.71
CA TRP A 174 0.46 0.51 -16.36
C TRP A 174 -0.18 -0.19 -17.57
N PRO A 175 -0.44 0.48 -18.71
CA PRO A 175 -0.92 -0.20 -19.91
C PRO A 175 0.07 -1.26 -20.44
N ASN A 176 1.37 -0.99 -20.35
CA ASN A 176 2.42 -1.95 -20.73
C ASN A 176 2.50 -3.13 -19.75
N PHE A 177 2.28 -2.88 -18.46
CA PHE A 177 2.19 -3.90 -17.45
C PHE A 177 1.02 -4.85 -17.71
N PHE A 178 -0.17 -4.31 -18.01
CA PHE A 178 -1.35 -5.09 -18.37
C PHE A 178 -1.10 -6.00 -19.57
N LYS A 179 -0.46 -5.48 -20.62
CA LYS A 179 -0.09 -6.26 -21.82
C LYS A 179 0.90 -7.38 -21.53
N ARG A 180 1.76 -7.21 -20.52
CA ARG A 180 2.80 -8.19 -20.15
C ARG A 180 2.27 -9.29 -19.23
N ASP A 181 1.49 -8.93 -18.22
CA ASP A 181 0.89 -9.87 -17.28
C ASP A 181 -0.45 -9.34 -16.76
N ARG A 182 -1.53 -9.73 -17.45
CA ARG A 182 -2.88 -9.21 -17.20
C ARG A 182 -3.36 -9.45 -15.78
N PHE A 183 -3.15 -10.64 -15.24
CA PHE A 183 -3.69 -11.02 -13.93
C PHE A 183 -2.86 -10.41 -12.80
N LEU A 184 -1.54 -10.32 -12.97
CA LEU A 184 -0.71 -9.59 -12.01
C LEU A 184 -1.09 -8.11 -11.97
N CYS A 185 -1.28 -7.49 -13.14
CA CYS A 185 -1.71 -6.10 -13.24
C CYS A 185 -3.10 -5.86 -12.63
N LEU A 186 -4.08 -6.73 -12.91
CA LEU A 186 -5.42 -6.62 -12.36
C LEU A 186 -5.45 -6.86 -10.85
N GLY A 187 -4.66 -7.80 -10.35
CA GLY A 187 -4.51 -8.02 -8.90
C GLY A 187 -3.93 -6.80 -8.20
N PHE A 188 -2.89 -6.19 -8.76
CA PHE A 188 -2.30 -4.96 -8.19
C PHE A 188 -3.28 -3.79 -8.30
N ALA A 189 -3.98 -3.65 -9.43
CA ALA A 189 -5.03 -2.64 -9.60
C ALA A 189 -6.09 -2.78 -8.51
N TRP A 190 -6.55 -4.00 -8.25
CA TRP A 190 -7.54 -4.28 -7.21
C TRP A 190 -7.02 -3.84 -5.84
N ILE A 191 -5.81 -4.24 -5.45
CA ILE A 191 -5.25 -3.88 -4.14
C ILE A 191 -5.24 -2.36 -3.98
N VAL A 192 -4.73 -1.64 -4.99
CA VAL A 192 -4.71 -0.16 -4.99
C VAL A 192 -6.12 0.42 -4.84
N LEU A 193 -7.05 -0.02 -5.68
CA LEU A 193 -8.42 0.50 -5.69
C LEU A 193 -9.16 0.17 -4.39
N ALA A 194 -8.99 -1.03 -3.84
CA ALA A 194 -9.66 -1.45 -2.62
C ALA A 194 -9.20 -0.60 -1.42
N TYR A 195 -7.90 -0.35 -1.28
CA TYR A 195 -7.41 0.57 -0.25
C TYR A 195 -7.90 1.99 -0.45
N VAL A 196 -7.87 2.53 -1.66
CA VAL A 196 -8.32 3.91 -1.94
C VAL A 196 -9.83 4.07 -1.71
N LEU A 197 -10.64 3.15 -2.23
CA LEU A 197 -12.10 3.27 -2.25
C LEU A 197 -12.77 2.80 -0.95
N ILE A 198 -12.14 1.90 -0.20
CA ILE A 198 -12.67 1.37 1.06
C ILE A 198 -11.94 2.01 2.23
N ILE A 199 -10.62 1.79 2.35
CA ILE A 199 -9.85 2.25 3.51
C ILE A 199 -9.69 3.78 3.50
N GLY A 200 -9.64 4.40 2.32
CA GLY A 200 -9.64 5.86 2.18
C GLY A 200 -10.91 6.53 2.75
N LYS A 201 -11.99 5.78 2.97
CA LYS A 201 -13.21 6.31 3.60
C LYS A 201 -13.21 6.25 5.12
N TRP A 202 -12.16 5.72 5.74
CA TRP A 202 -12.03 5.60 7.19
C TRP A 202 -12.01 6.98 7.87
N GLN A 203 -12.86 7.14 8.89
CA GLN A 203 -13.08 8.40 9.62
C GLN A 203 -11.80 9.09 10.15
N ASN A 204 -10.74 8.35 10.48
CA ASN A 204 -9.53 8.93 11.10
C ASN A 204 -8.49 9.47 10.12
N LEU A 205 -8.72 9.45 8.80
CA LEU A 205 -7.86 10.07 7.76
C LEU A 205 -6.33 9.80 7.89
N GLY A 206 -5.95 8.67 8.49
CA GLY A 206 -4.57 8.24 8.68
C GLY A 206 -3.86 8.86 9.90
N GLY A 207 -4.56 9.61 10.75
CA GLY A 207 -3.99 10.23 11.95
C GLY A 207 -2.84 11.20 11.66
N TRP A 208 -2.06 11.54 12.68
CA TRP A 208 -0.90 12.42 12.54
C TRP A 208 0.33 11.62 12.14
N CYS A 209 0.72 11.69 10.87
CA CYS A 209 1.85 10.94 10.33
C CYS A 209 2.39 11.60 9.06
N TRP A 210 3.60 11.24 8.67
CA TRP A 210 4.18 11.66 7.40
C TRP A 210 3.48 10.95 6.22
N GLY A 211 2.56 11.64 5.54
CA GLY A 211 1.86 11.13 4.37
C GLY A 211 0.63 10.25 4.67
N PRO A 212 0.04 9.61 3.64
CA PRO A 212 -1.19 8.84 3.79
C PRO A 212 -0.94 7.44 4.34
N ARG A 213 -0.79 7.34 5.67
CA ARG A 213 -0.56 6.08 6.38
C ARG A 213 -1.53 4.95 5.97
N HIS A 214 -2.83 5.25 5.79
CA HIS A 214 -3.82 4.26 5.36
C HIS A 214 -3.62 3.71 3.93
N LEU A 215 -2.84 4.40 3.10
CA LEU A 215 -2.49 3.96 1.75
C LEU A 215 -1.04 3.47 1.65
N PHE A 216 -0.32 3.34 2.77
CA PHE A 216 1.07 2.87 2.77
C PHE A 216 1.23 1.58 1.96
N GLN A 217 0.34 0.61 2.19
CA GLN A 217 0.39 -0.72 1.58
C GLN A 217 0.31 -0.68 0.06
N VAL A 218 -0.32 0.33 -0.56
CA VAL A 218 -0.47 0.38 -2.02
C VAL A 218 0.77 0.89 -2.75
N THR A 219 1.67 1.57 -2.05
CA THR A 219 2.86 2.23 -2.62
C THR A 219 3.70 1.29 -3.49
N PRO A 220 4.14 0.11 -3.02
CA PRO A 220 4.97 -0.77 -3.85
C PRO A 220 4.20 -1.38 -5.03
N PHE A 221 2.88 -1.58 -4.91
CA PHE A 221 2.04 -2.10 -6.00
C PHE A 221 1.86 -1.06 -7.11
N LEU A 222 1.67 0.22 -6.75
CA LEU A 222 1.64 1.34 -7.69
C LEU A 222 2.99 1.54 -8.40
N LEU A 223 4.10 1.37 -7.66
CA LEU A 223 5.45 1.57 -8.16
C LEU A 223 5.95 0.40 -9.02
N PHE A 224 5.42 -0.80 -8.83
CA PHE A 224 5.92 -2.03 -9.47
C PHE A 224 6.20 -1.95 -10.98
N PRO A 225 5.35 -1.36 -11.84
CA PRO A 225 5.59 -1.34 -13.28
C PRO A 225 6.69 -0.33 -13.68
N LEU A 226 7.21 0.49 -12.77
CA LEU A 226 8.18 1.54 -13.05
C LEU A 226 9.39 1.10 -13.92
N PRO A 227 10.01 -0.08 -13.71
CA PRO A 227 11.14 -0.51 -14.54
C PRO A 227 10.79 -0.68 -16.03
N LEU A 228 9.51 -0.80 -16.38
CA LEU A 228 9.05 -0.87 -17.77
C LEU A 228 9.29 0.45 -18.54
N LEU A 229 9.43 1.60 -17.86
CA LEU A 229 9.82 2.88 -18.48
C LEU A 229 11.19 2.82 -19.17
N LEU A 230 12.05 1.90 -18.73
CA LEU A 230 13.39 1.72 -19.26
C LEU A 230 13.46 0.58 -20.29
N GLY A 231 12.32 -0.03 -20.61
CA GLY A 231 12.21 -1.10 -21.60
C GLY A 231 12.34 -0.59 -23.04
N SER A 232 12.75 -1.48 -23.95
CA SER A 232 12.85 -1.22 -25.39
C SER A 232 11.50 -1.17 -26.11
N ASN A 233 10.42 -1.58 -25.45
CA ASN A 233 9.09 -1.71 -26.06
C ASN A 233 8.28 -0.39 -26.09
N LEU A 234 8.90 0.72 -25.69
CA LEU A 234 8.29 2.06 -25.73
C LEU A 234 8.81 2.82 -26.95
N SER A 235 7.98 3.71 -27.49
CA SER A 235 8.44 4.68 -28.50
C SER A 235 9.58 5.51 -27.92
N GLU A 236 10.52 5.93 -28.77
CA GLU A 236 11.70 6.66 -28.33
C GLU A 236 11.35 7.95 -27.58
N GLY A 237 10.35 8.70 -28.05
CA GLY A 237 9.84 9.89 -27.37
C GLY A 237 9.29 9.58 -25.98
N LEU A 238 8.43 8.56 -25.85
CA LEU A 238 7.85 8.17 -24.55
C LEU A 238 8.91 7.66 -23.57
N ARG A 239 9.93 6.96 -24.08
CA ARG A 239 11.08 6.50 -23.28
C ARG A 239 11.91 7.67 -22.76
N THR A 240 12.20 8.67 -23.60
CA THR A 240 12.98 9.85 -23.19
C THR A 240 12.21 10.70 -22.19
N THR A 241 10.94 11.03 -22.48
CA THR A 241 10.07 11.75 -21.55
C THR A 241 9.89 10.98 -20.25
N GLY A 242 9.71 9.66 -20.31
CA GLY A 242 9.60 8.79 -19.14
C GLY A 242 10.86 8.79 -18.26
N LYS A 243 12.05 8.81 -18.86
CA LYS A 243 13.32 8.93 -18.12
C LYS A 243 13.47 10.30 -17.44
N ILE A 244 13.11 11.38 -18.13
CA ILE A 244 13.13 12.74 -17.57
C ILE A 244 12.15 12.82 -16.39
N LEU A 245 10.90 12.38 -16.60
CA LEU A 245 9.88 12.34 -15.57
C LEU A 245 10.33 11.50 -14.36
N LEU A 246 10.96 10.35 -14.60
CA LEU A 246 11.52 9.51 -13.56
C LEU A 246 12.63 10.23 -12.77
N GLY A 247 13.59 10.85 -13.47
CA GLY A 247 14.66 11.61 -12.81
C GLY A 247 14.13 12.74 -11.95
N VAL A 248 13.22 13.56 -12.48
CA VAL A 248 12.58 14.66 -11.76
C VAL A 248 11.82 14.15 -10.53
N THR A 249 11.00 13.11 -10.69
CA THR A 249 10.20 12.57 -9.58
C THR A 249 11.03 11.88 -8.50
N ILE A 250 12.15 11.25 -8.86
CA ILE A 250 13.11 10.72 -7.88
C ILE A 250 13.75 11.85 -7.08
N VAL A 251 14.24 12.90 -7.74
CA VAL A 251 14.88 14.05 -7.07
C VAL A 251 13.88 14.74 -6.14
N LEU A 252 12.66 15.00 -6.60
CA LEU A 252 11.60 15.56 -5.77
C LEU A 252 11.25 14.64 -4.59
N GLY A 253 11.10 13.33 -4.85
CA GLY A 253 10.83 12.34 -3.82
C GLY A 253 11.91 12.32 -2.75
N MET A 254 13.19 12.35 -3.14
CA MET A 254 14.33 12.40 -2.22
C MET A 254 14.31 13.68 -1.38
N LEU A 255 14.08 14.85 -1.97
CA LEU A 255 14.01 16.11 -1.22
C LEU A 255 12.89 16.07 -0.17
N ILE A 256 11.73 15.51 -0.54
CA ILE A 256 10.59 15.33 0.37
C ILE A 256 10.96 14.34 1.48
N GLN A 257 11.53 13.18 1.16
CA GLN A 257 11.88 12.19 2.18
C GLN A 257 12.97 12.66 3.13
N VAL A 258 13.99 13.37 2.63
CA VAL A 258 15.04 13.95 3.47
C VAL A 258 14.41 14.90 4.49
N SER A 259 13.43 15.72 4.10
CA SER A 259 12.73 16.58 5.05
C SER A 259 11.96 15.78 6.12
N GLY A 260 11.30 14.68 5.74
CA GLY A 260 10.56 13.81 6.67
C GLY A 260 11.45 12.93 7.57
N VAL A 261 12.71 12.71 7.19
CA VAL A 261 13.69 12.00 8.03
C VAL A 261 14.46 12.95 8.94
N LEU A 262 14.84 14.13 8.46
CA LEU A 262 15.62 15.09 9.24
C LEU A 262 14.80 15.82 10.30
N VAL A 263 13.52 16.06 10.03
CA VAL A 263 12.63 16.79 10.94
C VAL A 263 11.60 15.83 11.49
N ASP A 264 11.41 15.84 12.81
CA ASP A 264 10.28 15.14 13.41
C ASP A 264 8.99 15.68 12.79
N TYR A 265 8.18 14.79 12.20
CA TYR A 265 6.92 15.18 11.61
C TYR A 265 6.01 15.85 12.66
N MET A 266 6.07 15.46 13.93
CA MET A 266 5.28 16.07 15.01
C MET A 266 5.75 17.48 15.40
N TRP A 267 6.98 17.87 15.11
CA TRP A 267 7.52 19.14 15.60
C TRP A 267 6.76 20.37 15.08
N PRO A 268 6.47 20.54 13.77
CA PRO A 268 5.66 21.66 13.30
C PRO A 268 4.24 21.65 13.85
N LEU A 269 3.66 20.45 14.06
CA LEU A 269 2.32 20.31 14.63
C LEU A 269 2.31 20.78 16.09
N GLU A 270 3.27 20.34 16.90
CA GLU A 270 3.39 20.76 18.29
C GLU A 270 3.67 22.26 18.39
N LYS A 271 4.55 22.82 17.55
CA LYS A 271 4.83 24.26 17.51
C LYS A 271 3.56 25.04 17.14
N ALA A 272 2.81 24.60 16.14
CA ALA A 272 1.55 25.21 15.73
C ALA A 272 0.50 25.15 16.85
N LEU A 273 0.30 23.98 17.47
CA LEU A 273 -0.65 23.82 18.59
C LEU A 273 -0.31 24.68 19.81
N ARG A 274 0.98 24.94 20.07
CA ARG A 274 1.43 25.77 21.20
C ARG A 274 1.36 27.27 20.93
N THR A 275 1.42 27.69 19.67
CA THR A 275 1.61 29.11 19.30
C THR A 275 0.44 29.72 18.55
N MET A 276 -0.44 28.92 17.94
CA MET A 276 -1.60 29.44 17.22
C MET A 276 -2.72 29.78 18.20
N PRO A 277 -3.22 31.03 18.20
CA PRO A 277 -4.51 31.31 18.82
C PRO A 277 -5.58 30.43 18.14
N PRO A 278 -6.57 29.91 18.88
CA PRO A 278 -7.67 29.15 18.30
C PRO A 278 -8.42 30.06 17.31
N THR A 279 -8.16 29.86 16.03
CA THR A 279 -8.72 30.64 14.92
C THR A 279 -9.44 29.69 13.96
N GLU A 280 -10.25 30.22 13.06
CA GLU A 280 -11.00 29.42 12.08
C GLU A 280 -10.12 28.58 11.13
N GLN A 281 -8.82 28.90 11.01
CA GLN A 281 -7.86 28.15 10.19
C GLN A 281 -7.20 26.98 10.93
N THR A 282 -7.27 26.96 12.26
CA THR A 282 -6.71 25.89 13.10
C THR A 282 -7.27 24.52 12.71
N PRO A 283 -8.58 24.32 12.46
CA PRO A 283 -9.12 23.05 11.98
C PRO A 283 -8.57 22.59 10.63
N PHE A 284 -8.25 23.50 9.70
CA PHE A 284 -7.73 23.17 8.36
C PHE A 284 -6.24 22.79 8.40
N ILE A 285 -5.43 23.51 9.18
CA ILE A 285 -4.02 23.16 9.39
C ILE A 285 -3.91 21.85 10.17
N LEU A 286 -4.87 21.62 11.07
CA LEU A 286 -5.01 20.38 11.83
C LEU A 286 -5.80 19.29 11.08
N SER A 287 -6.26 19.54 9.86
CA SER A 287 -6.91 18.50 9.05
C SER A 287 -5.87 17.77 8.21
N GLY A 288 -6.24 16.59 7.70
CA GLY A 288 -5.44 15.86 6.71
C GLY A 288 -5.22 16.64 5.40
N GLU A 289 -5.84 17.80 5.21
CA GLU A 289 -5.71 18.60 3.98
C GLU A 289 -4.51 19.53 4.00
N GLY A 290 -4.22 20.19 5.13
CA GLY A 290 -3.19 21.22 5.25
C GLY A 290 -1.85 20.76 5.83
N TYR A 291 -1.87 19.74 6.68
CA TYR A 291 -0.67 19.23 7.36
C TYR A 291 0.19 18.37 6.43
N GLY A 292 1.25 18.93 5.82
CA GLY A 292 2.14 18.17 4.96
C GLY A 292 3.52 18.78 4.65
N PRO A 293 4.23 18.33 3.60
CA PRO A 293 5.64 18.69 3.35
C PRO A 293 5.81 20.19 3.09
N LEU A 294 4.79 20.83 2.51
CA LEU A 294 4.75 22.28 2.31
C LEU A 294 4.69 23.06 3.63
N LEU A 295 4.05 22.51 4.66
CA LEU A 295 4.04 23.11 6.00
C LEU A 295 5.43 23.04 6.61
N HIS A 296 6.13 21.90 6.47
CA HIS A 296 7.52 21.77 6.88
C HIS A 296 8.42 22.80 6.19
N LEU A 297 8.29 23.00 4.88
CA LEU A 297 9.09 24.02 4.17
C LEU A 297 8.80 25.45 4.65
N LYS A 298 7.57 25.76 5.07
CA LYS A 298 7.20 27.08 5.61
C LYS A 298 7.68 27.29 7.04
N THR A 299 7.67 26.27 7.90
CA THR A 299 8.10 26.40 9.30
C THR A 299 9.62 26.54 9.46
N TRP A 300 10.42 26.20 8.45
CA TRP A 300 11.86 26.46 8.42
C TRP A 300 12.23 27.95 8.30
N ARG A 301 11.29 28.82 7.92
CA ARG A 301 11.54 30.26 7.74
C ARG A 301 11.37 31.08 9.04
N PHE A 302 11.06 30.44 10.17
CA PHE A 302 10.81 31.10 11.47
C PHE A 302 11.50 30.41 12.64
#